data_AF-A0A7X8I474-F1
#
_entry.id   AF-A0A7X8I474-F1
#
_cell.length_a   1.000
_cell.length_b   1.000
_cell.length_c   1.000
_cell.angle_alpha   90.00
_cell.angle_beta   90.00
_cell.angle_gamma   90.00
#
_symmetry.space_group_name_H-M   'P 1'
#
loop_
_entity.id
_entity.type
_entity.pdbx_description
1 polymer ?
#
loop_
_entity_poly.entity_id
_entity_poly.type
_entity_poly.pdbx_seq_one_letter_code
_entity_poly.pdbx_strand_id
1 'polypeptide(L)'
;MRTQLERFHKRARLYVLGAAILILLFALLVPNVAAKVILIILTIIAFAVLVIVEWSKKDDATSKEDDAKQAAKALAEKQKVEETKRKAEEAKKAEEAKKPKPAAKKPAAQKDDIATRTGRYCVEDGTYYCSEHPDRTVEMVEGKRFPPCRGDGRGHSAIWTLSE
;
A
#
# COMPACT_ATOMS: atom_id res chain seq x y z
N MET A 1 -2.28 -17.35 -14.29
CA MET A 1 -3.09 -17.02 -15.49
C MET A 1 -3.27 -18.18 -16.48
N ARG A 2 -2.29 -19.08 -16.71
CA ARG A 2 -2.41 -20.17 -17.71
C ARG A 2 -3.58 -21.16 -17.46
N THR A 3 -3.93 -21.43 -16.21
CA THR A 3 -4.99 -22.39 -15.83
C THR A 3 -6.42 -21.87 -16.03
N GLN A 4 -6.63 -20.56 -16.23
CA GLN A 4 -7.95 -20.01 -16.58
C GLN A 4 -8.25 -20.27 -18.06
N LEU A 5 -7.27 -20.03 -18.95
CA LEU A 5 -7.45 -20.11 -20.40
C LEU A 5 -7.83 -21.53 -20.88
N GLU A 6 -7.22 -22.57 -20.29
CA GLU A 6 -7.57 -23.96 -20.58
C GLU A 6 -9.00 -24.33 -20.14
N ARG A 7 -9.45 -23.81 -18.99
CA ARG A 7 -10.81 -24.05 -18.49
C ARG A 7 -11.85 -23.38 -19.39
N PHE A 8 -11.55 -22.19 -19.91
CA PHE A 8 -12.39 -21.54 -20.91
C PHE A 8 -12.45 -22.31 -22.22
N HIS A 9 -11.31 -22.81 -22.74
CA HIS A 9 -11.30 -23.59 -23.98
C HIS A 9 -12.09 -24.90 -23.87
N LYS A 10 -11.99 -25.61 -22.74
CA LYS A 10 -12.76 -26.84 -22.51
C LYS A 10 -14.26 -26.58 -22.45
N ARG A 11 -14.69 -25.52 -21.75
CA ARG A 11 -16.10 -25.12 -21.67
C ARG A 11 -16.61 -24.65 -23.03
N ALA A 12 -15.86 -23.80 -23.74
CA ALA A 12 -16.21 -23.34 -25.08
C ALA A 12 -16.36 -24.51 -26.07
N ARG A 13 -15.46 -25.50 -26.04
CA ARG A 13 -15.58 -26.71 -26.87
C ARG A 13 -16.83 -27.52 -26.54
N LEU A 14 -17.18 -27.68 -25.27
CA LEU A 14 -18.41 -28.37 -24.86
C LEU A 14 -19.68 -27.65 -25.34
N TYR A 15 -19.72 -26.32 -25.25
CA TYR A 15 -20.85 -25.54 -25.76
C TYR A 15 -20.97 -25.61 -27.29
N VAL A 16 -19.86 -25.53 -28.02
CA VAL A 16 -19.85 -25.63 -29.49
C VAL A 16 -20.27 -27.03 -29.94
N LEU A 17 -19.79 -28.09 -29.28
CA LEU A 17 -20.22 -29.46 -29.56
C LEU A 17 -21.71 -29.67 -29.23
N GLY A 18 -22.19 -29.15 -28.10
CA GLY A 18 -23.59 -29.22 -27.72
C GLY A 18 -24.50 -28.50 -28.73
N ALA A 19 -24.13 -27.30 -29.16
CA ALA A 19 -24.87 -26.55 -30.17
C ALA A 19 -24.89 -27.27 -31.52
N ALA A 20 -23.75 -27.84 -31.96
CA ALA A 20 -23.66 -28.60 -33.20
C ALA A 20 -24.57 -29.84 -33.18
N ILE A 21 -24.58 -30.59 -32.07
CA ILE A 21 -25.46 -31.76 -31.89
C ILE A 21 -26.93 -31.34 -31.94
N LEU A 22 -27.29 -30.24 -31.27
CA LEU A 22 -28.65 -29.72 -31.23
C LEU A 22 -29.14 -29.33 -32.63
N ILE A 23 -28.31 -28.64 -33.42
CA ILE A 23 -28.61 -28.27 -34.82
C ILE A 23 -28.81 -29.52 -35.68
N LEU A 24 -27.97 -30.54 -35.50
CA LEU A 24 -28.05 -31.79 -36.26
C LEU A 24 -29.33 -32.59 -35.92
N LEU A 25 -29.76 -32.55 -34.65
CA LEU A 25 -31.01 -33.15 -34.19
C LEU A 25 -32.24 -32.46 -34.80
N PHE A 26 -32.23 -31.12 -34.88
CA PHE A 26 -33.29 -30.35 -35.55
C PHE A 26 -33.33 -30.57 -37.07
N ALA A 27 -32.16 -30.78 -37.71
CA ALA A 27 -32.08 -31.10 -39.13
C ALA A 27 -32.68 -32.48 -39.48
N LEU A 28 -32.72 -33.42 -38.51
CA LEU A 28 -33.31 -34.75 -38.71
C LEU A 28 -34.81 -34.80 -38.38
N LEU A 29 -35.30 -33.99 -37.42
CA LEU A 29 -36.67 -34.09 -36.91
C LEU A 29 -37.75 -33.44 -37.80
N VAL A 30 -37.40 -32.46 -38.64
CA VAL A 30 -38.40 -31.67 -39.38
C VAL A 30 -38.21 -31.86 -40.88
N PRO A 31 -39.16 -32.43 -41.63
CA PRO A 31 -39.00 -32.62 -43.08
C PRO A 31 -39.14 -31.30 -43.87
N ASN A 32 -39.82 -30.30 -43.30
CA ASN A 32 -40.05 -29.02 -43.96
C ASN A 32 -38.85 -28.06 -43.82
N VAL A 33 -38.25 -27.69 -44.96
CA VAL A 33 -37.07 -26.83 -45.05
C VAL A 33 -37.31 -25.45 -44.43
N ALA A 34 -38.49 -24.85 -44.62
CA ALA A 34 -38.79 -23.53 -44.05
C ALA A 34 -38.89 -23.60 -42.51
N ALA A 35 -39.58 -24.62 -41.99
CA ALA A 35 -39.69 -24.82 -40.54
C ALA A 35 -38.34 -25.15 -39.88
N LYS A 36 -37.45 -25.89 -40.57
CA LYS A 36 -36.07 -26.15 -40.13
C LYS A 36 -35.27 -24.87 -39.95
N VAL A 37 -35.29 -23.99 -40.95
CA VAL A 37 -34.54 -22.73 -40.92
C VAL A 37 -35.04 -21.84 -39.78
N ILE A 38 -36.36 -21.73 -39.58
CA ILE A 38 -36.96 -20.94 -38.50
C ILE A 38 -36.50 -21.47 -37.12
N LEU A 39 -36.51 -22.79 -36.91
CA LEU A 39 -36.05 -23.39 -35.64
C LEU A 39 -34.56 -23.18 -35.37
N ILE A 40 -33.72 -23.26 -36.40
CA ILE A 40 -32.27 -23.01 -36.27
C ILE A 40 -32.03 -21.54 -35.89
N ILE A 41 -32.73 -20.59 -36.52
CA ILE A 41 -32.60 -19.17 -36.19
C ILE A 41 -33.05 -18.90 -34.74
N LEU A 42 -34.19 -19.46 -34.33
CA LEU A 42 -34.69 -19.29 -32.96
C LEU A 42 -33.74 -19.86 -31.91
N THR A 43 -33.12 -21.02 -32.18
CA THR A 43 -32.13 -21.61 -31.26
C THR A 43 -30.86 -20.79 -31.18
N ILE A 44 -30.35 -20.26 -32.30
CA ILE A 44 -29.19 -19.35 -32.31
C ILE A 44 -29.50 -18.06 -31.52
N ILE A 45 -30.68 -17.46 -31.73
CA ILE A 45 -31.10 -16.25 -31.00
C ILE A 45 -31.19 -16.54 -29.50
N ALA A 46 -31.83 -17.65 -29.11
CA ALA A 46 -31.91 -18.04 -27.70
C ALA A 46 -30.53 -18.24 -27.07
N PHE A 47 -29.60 -18.86 -27.81
CA PHE A 47 -28.22 -19.04 -27.34
C PHE A 47 -27.46 -17.72 -27.25
N ALA A 48 -27.63 -16.81 -28.21
CA ALA A 48 -27.03 -15.47 -28.17
C ALA A 48 -27.51 -14.67 -26.95
N VAL A 49 -28.82 -14.71 -26.64
CA VAL A 49 -29.38 -14.07 -25.44
C VAL A 49 -28.78 -14.66 -24.16
N LEU A 50 -28.65 -16.00 -24.07
CA LEU A 50 -28.02 -16.66 -22.92
C LEU A 50 -26.56 -16.23 -22.74
N VAL A 51 -25.79 -16.15 -23.83
CA VAL A 51 -24.39 -15.69 -23.80
C VAL A 51 -24.31 -14.24 -23.33
N ILE A 52 -25.19 -13.35 -23.82
CA ILE A 52 -25.23 -11.95 -23.40
C ILE A 52 -25.52 -11.84 -21.89
N VAL A 53 -26.49 -12.60 -21.37
CA VAL A 53 -26.82 -12.61 -19.94
C VAL A 53 -25.68 -13.17 -19.08
N GLU A 54 -24.99 -14.22 -19.54
CA GLU A 54 -23.79 -14.73 -18.87
C GLU A 54 -22.63 -13.74 -18.88
N TRP A 55 -22.46 -12.98 -19.98
CA TRP A 55 -21.44 -11.93 -20.07
C TRP A 55 -21.75 -10.78 -19.11
N SER A 56 -22.99 -10.27 -19.08
CA SER A 56 -23.38 -9.19 -18.16
C SER A 56 -23.16 -9.59 -16.70
N LYS A 57 -23.54 -10.81 -16.31
CA LYS A 57 -23.28 -11.32 -14.94
C LYS A 57 -21.79 -11.45 -14.63
N LYS A 58 -20.97 -11.72 -15.65
CA LYS A 58 -19.53 -11.89 -15.48
C LYS A 58 -18.84 -10.55 -15.28
N ASP A 59 -19.29 -9.49 -15.96
CA ASP A 59 -18.77 -8.14 -15.77
C ASP A 59 -19.00 -7.65 -14.33
N ASP A 60 -20.19 -7.90 -13.77
CA ASP A 60 -20.51 -7.58 -12.37
C ASP A 60 -19.63 -8.32 -11.34
N ALA A 61 -19.35 -9.60 -11.60
CA ALA A 61 -18.54 -10.43 -10.71
C ALA A 61 -17.05 -10.05 -10.78
N THR A 62 -16.56 -9.69 -11.97
CA THR A 62 -15.15 -9.34 -12.18
C THR A 62 -14.84 -7.99 -11.53
N SER A 63 -15.75 -7.00 -11.63
CA SER A 63 -15.62 -5.71 -10.95
C SER A 63 -15.51 -5.88 -9.43
N LYS A 64 -16.38 -6.69 -8.81
CA LYS A 64 -16.35 -6.92 -7.35
C LYS A 64 -15.09 -7.65 -6.88
N GLU A 65 -14.57 -8.58 -7.69
CA GLU A 65 -13.33 -9.31 -7.35
C GLU A 65 -12.11 -8.37 -7.37
N ASP A 66 -12.03 -7.46 -8.33
CA ASP A 66 -10.95 -6.49 -8.44
C ASP A 66 -10.99 -5.45 -7.30
N ASP A 67 -12.17 -4.96 -6.92
CA ASP A 67 -12.36 -4.04 -5.78
C ASP A 67 -11.95 -4.70 -4.46
N ALA A 68 -12.39 -5.94 -4.21
CA ALA A 68 -12.04 -6.69 -3.00
C ALA A 68 -10.53 -6.96 -2.93
N LYS A 69 -9.89 -7.23 -4.07
CA LYS A 69 -8.45 -7.48 -4.15
C LYS A 69 -7.63 -6.21 -3.94
N GLN A 70 -8.09 -5.06 -4.44
CA GLN A 70 -7.46 -3.77 -4.16
C GLN A 70 -7.59 -3.40 -2.68
N ALA A 71 -8.76 -3.59 -2.07
CA ALA A 71 -8.96 -3.37 -0.65
C ALA A 71 -8.06 -4.25 0.22
N ALA A 72 -7.96 -5.55 -0.09
CA ALA A 72 -7.06 -6.47 0.61
C ALA A 72 -5.58 -6.09 0.47
N LYS A 73 -5.16 -5.64 -0.72
CA LYS A 73 -3.78 -5.19 -0.96
C LYS A 73 -3.44 -3.92 -0.16
N ALA A 74 -4.37 -2.97 -0.09
CA ALA A 74 -4.20 -1.74 0.69
C ALA A 74 -4.09 -2.01 2.20
N LEU A 75 -4.87 -2.97 2.72
CA LEU A 75 -4.78 -3.39 4.12
C LEU A 75 -3.46 -4.12 4.43
N ALA A 76 -3.01 -4.99 3.53
CA ALA A 76 -1.74 -5.70 3.68
C ALA A 76 -0.53 -4.73 3.65
N GLU A 77 -0.59 -3.68 2.81
CA GLU A 77 0.47 -2.67 2.76
C GLU A 77 0.50 -1.82 4.04
N LYS A 78 -0.68 -1.40 4.55
CA LYS A 78 -0.79 -0.69 5.83
C LYS A 78 -0.23 -1.52 7.00
N GLN A 79 -0.53 -2.82 7.04
CA GLN A 79 0.01 -3.72 8.06
C GLN A 79 1.51 -3.89 7.94
N LYS A 80 2.06 -4.02 6.71
CA LYS A 80 3.51 -4.07 6.49
C LYS A 80 4.23 -2.82 6.97
N VAL A 81 3.65 -1.64 6.74
CA VAL A 81 4.22 -0.36 7.19
C VAL A 81 4.16 -0.26 8.73
N GLU A 82 3.07 -0.68 9.36
CA GLU A 82 2.94 -0.68 10.82
C GLU A 82 3.91 -1.69 11.47
N GLU A 83 4.04 -2.90 10.93
CA GLU A 83 4.95 -3.92 11.43
C GLU A 83 6.42 -3.49 11.29
N THR A 84 6.78 -2.85 10.17
CA THR A 84 8.14 -2.30 9.96
C THR A 84 8.43 -1.17 10.95
N LYS A 85 7.44 -0.32 11.23
CA LYS A 85 7.56 0.75 12.22
C LYS A 85 7.73 0.19 13.63
N ARG A 86 6.95 -0.85 14.01
CA ARG A 86 7.08 -1.54 15.31
C ARG A 86 8.44 -2.23 15.46
N LYS A 87 8.91 -2.94 14.44
CA LYS A 87 10.24 -3.59 14.45
C LYS A 87 11.39 -2.58 14.53
N ALA A 88 11.26 -1.40 13.90
CA ALA A 88 12.23 -0.33 14.04
C ALA A 88 12.23 0.31 15.45
N GLU A 89 11.08 0.36 16.11
CA GLU A 89 10.93 0.85 17.47
C GLU A 89 11.48 -0.16 18.51
N GLU A 90 11.22 -1.46 18.30
CA GLU A 90 11.77 -2.55 19.12
C GLU A 90 13.29 -2.69 18.97
N ALA A 91 13.82 -2.54 17.76
CA ALA A 91 15.26 -2.54 17.52
C ALA A 91 15.97 -1.37 18.22
N LYS A 92 15.35 -0.19 18.25
CA LYS A 92 15.85 0.95 19.03
C LYS A 92 15.81 0.70 20.55
N LYS A 93 14.77 0.02 21.05
CA LYS A 93 14.63 -0.29 22.47
C LYS A 93 15.56 -1.42 22.95
N ALA A 94 15.94 -2.34 22.05
CA ALA A 94 16.88 -3.42 22.34
C ALA A 94 18.36 -2.95 22.35
N GLU A 95 18.70 -1.92 21.56
CA GLU A 95 20.05 -1.33 21.55
C GLU A 95 20.32 -0.48 22.81
N GLU A 96 19.28 0.13 23.40
CA GLU A 96 19.38 0.92 24.63
C GLU A 96 19.53 0.06 25.90
N ALA A 97 19.20 -1.23 25.84
CA ALA A 97 19.31 -2.17 26.96
C ALA A 97 20.69 -2.85 27.08
N LYS A 98 21.64 -2.57 26.18
CA LYS A 98 22.96 -3.23 26.13
C LYS A 98 24.14 -2.26 26.01
N LYS A 99 24.25 -1.28 26.92
CA LYS A 99 25.57 -0.75 27.33
C LYS A 99 25.59 -0.37 28.83
N PRO A 100 26.74 -0.52 29.49
CA PRO A 100 26.83 -0.70 30.94
C PRO A 100 26.65 0.61 31.70
N LYS A 101 26.05 0.47 32.88
CA LYS A 101 26.09 1.40 34.02
C LYS A 101 27.52 1.95 34.21
N PRO A 102 27.72 3.28 34.22
CA PRO A 102 28.78 3.87 35.00
C PRO A 102 28.18 4.49 36.26
N ALA A 103 28.84 4.18 37.37
CA ALA A 103 28.55 4.69 38.67
C ALA A 103 28.62 6.23 38.73
N ALA A 104 27.92 6.75 39.73
CA ALA A 104 27.99 8.09 40.25
C ALA A 104 29.37 8.76 40.11
N LYS A 105 29.36 10.01 39.64
CA LYS A 105 30.14 11.12 40.21
C LYS A 105 29.70 12.45 39.57
N LYS A 106 28.99 13.27 40.36
CA LYS A 106 29.22 14.73 40.37
C LYS A 106 30.66 14.93 40.92
N PRO A 107 31.43 15.93 40.48
CA PRO A 107 31.11 17.32 40.78
C PRO A 107 31.44 18.34 39.67
N ALA A 108 30.88 19.54 39.87
CA ALA A 108 31.44 20.86 39.55
C ALA A 108 31.68 21.26 38.08
N ALA A 109 30.81 22.18 37.63
CA ALA A 109 31.15 23.47 37.04
C ALA A 109 32.44 23.52 36.20
N GLN A 110 32.26 23.57 34.89
CA GLN A 110 32.93 24.55 34.04
C GLN A 110 31.88 25.18 33.14
N LYS A 111 31.92 26.50 33.11
CA LYS A 111 31.23 27.34 32.14
C LYS A 111 31.69 26.95 30.73
N ASP A 112 30.94 27.41 29.76
CA ASP A 112 31.26 27.43 28.33
C ASP A 112 30.55 26.30 27.55
N ASP A 113 29.44 26.73 26.93
CA ASP A 113 28.74 26.10 25.80
C ASP A 113 28.00 24.78 26.07
N ILE A 114 26.73 24.90 26.52
CA ILE A 114 25.74 23.82 26.40
C ILE A 114 25.42 23.63 24.90
N ALA A 115 26.27 22.86 24.23
CA ALA A 115 26.11 22.47 22.83
C ALA A 115 25.22 21.23 22.74
N THR A 116 24.11 21.35 22.02
CA THR A 116 23.10 20.30 21.81
C THR A 116 22.80 20.13 20.33
N ARG A 117 22.26 18.99 19.88
CA ARG A 117 22.12 18.66 18.45
C ARG A 117 20.65 18.64 18.03
N THR A 118 20.34 18.98 16.77
CA THR A 118 19.00 18.83 16.18
C THR A 118 18.34 17.51 16.56
N GLY A 119 17.11 17.58 17.06
CA GLY A 119 16.32 16.43 17.50
C GLY A 119 16.54 15.98 18.94
N ARG A 120 17.54 16.53 19.67
CA ARG A 120 17.68 16.36 21.12
C ARG A 120 16.63 17.18 21.86
N TYR A 121 16.36 16.78 23.10
CA TYR A 121 15.49 17.52 24.01
C TYR A 121 16.26 18.66 24.66
N CYS A 122 15.59 19.80 24.83
CA CYS A 122 16.10 20.96 25.53
C CYS A 122 16.21 20.66 27.03
N VAL A 123 17.39 20.95 27.58
CA VAL A 123 17.70 20.75 29.00
C VAL A 123 17.51 22.05 29.78
N GLU A 124 17.66 23.21 29.13
CA GLU A 124 17.54 24.53 29.73
C GLU A 124 16.80 25.45 28.77
N ASP A 125 15.94 26.32 29.28
CA ASP A 125 15.23 27.31 28.47
C ASP A 125 16.14 28.49 28.11
N GLY A 126 16.05 28.95 26.87
CA GLY A 126 16.89 30.05 26.41
C GLY A 126 16.98 30.14 24.89
N THR A 127 17.76 31.11 24.42
CA THR A 127 17.98 31.33 22.99
C THR A 127 19.22 30.58 22.55
N TYR A 128 19.07 29.67 21.59
CA TYR A 128 20.18 28.89 21.05
C TYR A 128 20.51 29.35 19.63
N TYR A 129 21.79 29.43 19.27
CA TYR A 129 22.24 29.71 17.91
C TYR A 129 22.83 28.47 17.24
N CYS A 130 22.74 28.40 15.92
CA CYS A 130 23.35 27.33 15.15
C CYS A 130 24.86 27.57 15.03
N SER A 131 25.68 26.55 15.31
CA SER A 131 27.15 26.62 15.17
C SER A 131 27.62 26.87 13.73
N GLU A 132 26.84 26.44 12.74
CA GLU A 132 27.12 26.65 11.30
C GLU A 132 26.55 27.97 10.78
N HIS A 133 25.50 28.49 11.42
CA HIS A 133 24.82 29.73 11.04
C HIS A 133 24.54 30.56 12.30
N PRO A 134 25.53 31.33 12.80
CA PRO A 134 25.37 32.10 14.05
C PRO A 134 24.23 33.13 13.97
N ASP A 135 23.86 33.55 12.76
CA ASP A 135 22.71 34.45 12.51
C ASP A 135 21.34 33.76 12.71
N ARG A 136 21.30 32.43 12.89
CA ARG A 136 20.08 31.66 13.13
C ARG A 136 19.96 31.31 14.60
N THR A 137 19.11 32.04 15.30
CA THR A 137 18.72 31.76 16.68
C THR A 137 17.35 31.09 16.76
N VAL A 138 17.15 30.26 17.78
CA VAL A 138 15.90 29.60 18.12
C VAL A 138 15.70 29.67 19.63
N GLU A 139 14.57 30.20 20.05
CA GLU A 139 14.15 30.17 21.45
C GLU A 139 13.58 28.80 21.79
N MET A 140 14.12 28.21 22.85
CA MET A 140 13.83 26.84 23.25
C MET A 140 13.33 26.79 24.67
N VAL A 141 12.43 25.84 24.91
CA VAL A 141 11.83 25.56 26.21
C VAL A 141 12.22 24.15 26.63
N GLU A 142 12.52 23.97 27.92
CA GLU A 142 12.86 22.66 28.51
C GLU A 142 11.86 21.57 28.05
N GLY A 143 12.40 20.42 27.64
CA GLY A 143 11.61 19.29 27.15
C GLY A 143 11.12 19.38 25.71
N LYS A 144 11.33 20.50 24.99
CA LYS A 144 11.06 20.58 23.54
C LYS A 144 12.27 20.14 22.71
N ARG A 145 12.03 19.67 21.48
CA ARG A 145 13.11 19.17 20.59
C ARG A 145 13.68 20.27 19.71
N PHE A 146 15.01 20.31 19.59
CA PHE A 146 15.70 21.28 18.76
C PHE A 146 15.36 21.10 17.26
N PRO A 147 14.91 22.16 16.57
CA PRO A 147 14.57 22.09 15.16
C PRO A 147 15.81 21.91 14.26
N PRO A 148 15.63 21.47 13.00
CA PRO A 148 16.71 21.52 12.01
C PRO A 148 17.01 22.97 11.61
N CYS A 149 18.28 23.30 11.45
CA CYS A 149 18.65 24.62 10.95
C CYS A 149 18.39 24.69 9.45
N ARG A 150 17.71 25.75 9.02
CA ARG A 150 17.42 26.06 7.60
C ARG A 150 18.27 27.24 7.13
N GLY A 151 19.59 27.12 7.29
CA GLY A 151 20.57 28.15 6.89
C GLY A 151 20.45 28.53 5.41
N ASP A 152 21.13 27.80 4.54
CA ASP A 152 21.23 28.10 3.08
C ASP A 152 20.04 27.57 2.26
N GLY A 153 18.83 27.58 2.83
CA GLY A 153 17.61 27.08 2.16
C GLY A 153 17.49 25.55 2.04
N ARG A 154 18.56 24.79 2.36
CA ARG A 154 18.52 23.34 2.59
C ARG A 154 18.69 23.06 4.08
N GLY A 155 17.69 22.42 4.69
CA GLY A 155 17.74 22.07 6.11
C GLY A 155 18.84 21.05 6.40
N HIS A 156 19.71 21.34 7.37
CA HIS A 156 20.76 20.42 7.85
C HIS A 156 20.61 20.18 9.35
N SER A 157 21.28 19.13 9.83
CA SER A 157 21.39 18.86 11.26
C SER A 157 22.40 19.83 11.87
N ALA A 158 21.95 20.69 12.76
CA ALA A 158 22.78 21.69 13.40
C ALA A 158 23.15 21.29 14.83
N ILE A 159 24.25 21.87 15.29
CA ILE A 159 24.58 21.96 16.71
C ILE A 159 24.10 23.33 17.17
N TRP A 160 23.25 23.33 18.19
CA TRP A 160 22.66 24.49 18.82
C TRP A 160 23.44 24.78 20.10
N THR A 161 23.94 25.99 20.25
CA THR A 161 24.67 26.43 21.45
C THR A 161 23.84 27.49 22.14
N LEU A 162 23.73 27.41 23.47
CA LEU A 162 23.01 28.41 24.27
C LEU A 162 23.73 29.76 24.14
N SER A 163 23.01 30.79 23.72
CA SER A 163 23.47 32.18 23.82
C SER A 163 23.33 32.59 25.29
N GLU A 164 24.45 32.94 25.91
CA GLU A 164 24.51 33.45 27.29
C GLU A 164 23.65 34.70 27.50
#